data_AF-A0A2I0HKX5-F1
#
_entry.id   AF-A0A2I0HKX5-F1
#
_cell.length_a   1.000
_cell.length_b   1.000
_cell.length_c   1.000
_cell.angle_alpha   90.00
_cell.angle_beta   90.00
_cell.angle_gamma   90.00
#
_symmetry.space_group_name_H-M   'P 1'
#
loop_
_entity.id
_entity.type
_entity.pdbx_description
1 polymer ?
#
loop_
_entity_poly.entity_id
_entity_poly.type
_entity_poly.pdbx_seq_one_letter_code
_entity_poly.pdbx_strand_id
1 'polypeptide(L)'
;MADFAKTVFDTGLTCWDRTAKYRKYIRSLGDNLTALEIKTDELGSVYNDVNRLAETAEGEGWIRKSDAAGWLDRVKALREEADEILADGKQIMGRICLCGLCYRNCRSRYEQSKLAEAKKAELETELLQGRNFRVKYDVAYEPADLILERSLQALRYKMDELCGVFETVKKRVKREEDQHLVRTPEVRGWLERVKLVLEKEVGEILERGTLELGKSCKKGGGDFHSQR
;
A
#
# COMPACT_ATOMS: atom_id res chain seq x y z
N MET A 1 46.53 -33.62 -50.32
CA MET A 1 46.44 -32.25 -49.74
C MET A 1 45.03 -31.67 -49.78
N ALA A 2 44.20 -31.97 -50.79
CA ALA A 2 42.83 -31.46 -50.89
C ALA A 2 41.88 -31.93 -49.75
N ASP A 3 41.95 -33.20 -49.32
CA ASP A 3 41.06 -33.73 -48.27
C ASP A 3 41.35 -33.17 -46.87
N PHE A 4 42.62 -32.88 -46.58
CA PHE A 4 43.02 -32.26 -45.32
C PHE A 4 42.53 -30.81 -45.23
N ALA A 5 42.72 -30.04 -46.32
CA ALA A 5 42.25 -28.66 -46.40
C ALA A 5 40.71 -28.58 -46.27
N LYS A 6 39.99 -29.49 -46.92
CA LYS A 6 38.52 -29.59 -46.83
C LYS A 6 38.04 -29.88 -45.40
N THR A 7 38.67 -30.84 -44.72
CA THR A 7 38.32 -31.22 -43.33
C THR A 7 38.57 -30.07 -42.34
N VAL A 8 39.69 -29.34 -42.50
CA VAL A 8 39.99 -28.17 -41.67
C VAL A 8 38.98 -27.03 -41.92
N PHE A 9 38.61 -26.80 -43.18
CA PHE A 9 37.63 -25.77 -43.55
C PHE A 9 36.22 -26.10 -43.03
N ASP A 10 35.75 -27.34 -43.19
CA ASP A 10 34.45 -27.81 -42.70
C ASP A 10 34.38 -27.77 -41.16
N THR A 11 35.48 -28.11 -40.48
CA THR A 11 35.58 -28.00 -39.01
C THR A 11 35.58 -26.53 -38.56
N GLY A 12 36.25 -25.65 -39.31
CA GLY A 12 36.23 -24.20 -39.07
C GLY A 12 34.84 -23.58 -39.22
N LEU A 13 34.11 -23.94 -40.28
CA LEU A 13 32.73 -23.51 -40.54
C LEU A 13 31.77 -23.97 -39.43
N THR A 14 31.84 -25.23 -39.03
CA THR A 14 30.98 -25.77 -37.97
C THR A 14 31.27 -25.15 -36.59
N CYS A 15 32.53 -24.84 -36.28
CA CYS A 15 32.93 -24.07 -35.09
C CYS A 15 32.42 -22.63 -35.12
N TRP A 16 32.47 -21.98 -36.29
CA TRP A 16 31.94 -20.62 -36.47
C TRP A 16 30.42 -20.57 -36.26
N ASP A 17 29.67 -21.49 -36.88
CA ASP A 17 28.20 -21.56 -36.74
C ASP A 17 27.76 -21.83 -35.30
N ARG A 18 28.47 -22.71 -34.59
CA ARG A 18 28.24 -22.97 -33.16
C ARG A 18 28.53 -21.73 -32.31
N THR A 19 29.61 -21.02 -32.62
CA THR A 19 29.99 -19.78 -31.94
C THR A 19 28.99 -18.63 -32.21
N ALA A 20 28.44 -18.56 -33.43
CA ALA A 20 27.40 -17.60 -33.79
C ALA A 20 26.07 -17.89 -33.05
N LYS A 21 25.63 -19.14 -33.00
CA LYS A 21 24.45 -19.56 -32.21
C LYS A 21 24.66 -19.32 -30.71
N TYR A 22 25.84 -19.64 -30.18
CA TYR A 22 26.20 -19.38 -28.79
C TYR A 22 26.12 -17.89 -28.41
N ARG A 23 26.64 -17.00 -29.26
CA ARG A 23 26.54 -15.55 -29.07
C ARG A 23 25.08 -15.06 -29.00
N LYS A 24 24.16 -15.67 -29.76
CA LYS A 24 22.73 -15.32 -29.71
C LYS A 24 22.12 -15.64 -28.34
N TYR A 25 22.41 -16.81 -27.76
CA TYR A 25 21.89 -17.18 -26.44
C TYR A 25 22.47 -16.34 -25.30
N ILE A 26 23.76 -15.98 -25.37
CA ILE A 26 24.35 -15.04 -24.41
C ILE A 26 23.64 -13.70 -24.46
N ARG A 27 23.44 -13.16 -25.67
CA ARG A 27 22.76 -11.88 -25.86
C ARG A 27 21.31 -11.94 -25.35
N SER A 28 20.56 -12.97 -25.74
CA SER A 28 19.18 -13.19 -25.29
C SER A 28 19.06 -13.28 -23.76
N LEU A 29 19.98 -13.99 -23.10
CA LEU A 29 20.00 -14.05 -21.64
C LEU A 29 20.32 -12.68 -21.04
N GLY A 30 21.35 -12.00 -21.55
CA GLY A 30 21.72 -10.65 -21.09
C GLY A 30 20.57 -9.66 -21.21
N ASP A 31 19.95 -9.58 -22.40
CA ASP A 31 18.85 -8.68 -22.69
C ASP A 31 17.64 -8.96 -21.77
N ASN A 32 17.29 -10.24 -21.55
CA ASN A 32 16.17 -10.60 -20.67
C ASN A 32 16.46 -10.33 -19.19
N LEU A 33 17.70 -10.53 -18.73
CA LEU A 33 18.09 -10.19 -17.36
C LEU A 33 18.05 -8.68 -17.13
N THR A 34 18.57 -7.89 -18.06
CA THR A 34 18.48 -6.42 -18.00
C THR A 34 17.03 -5.96 -18.00
N ALA A 35 16.18 -6.56 -18.85
CA ALA A 35 14.76 -6.22 -18.88
C ALA A 35 14.03 -6.60 -17.59
N LEU A 36 14.40 -7.72 -16.96
CA LEU A 36 13.86 -8.13 -15.65
C LEU A 36 14.29 -7.16 -14.55
N GLU A 37 15.58 -6.80 -14.48
CA GLU A 37 16.13 -5.86 -13.49
C GLU A 37 15.42 -4.51 -13.54
N ILE A 38 15.26 -3.93 -14.75
CA ILE A 38 14.50 -2.69 -14.94
C ILE A 38 13.06 -2.83 -14.43
N LYS A 39 12.39 -3.95 -14.71
CA LYS A 39 11.00 -4.16 -14.27
C LYS A 39 10.88 -4.37 -12.76
N THR A 40 11.85 -5.04 -12.15
CA THR A 40 11.93 -5.16 -10.69
C THR A 40 12.07 -3.79 -10.03
N ASP A 41 12.90 -2.90 -10.59
CA ASP A 41 13.08 -1.53 -10.10
C ASP A 41 11.82 -0.68 -10.27
N GLU A 42 11.19 -0.73 -11.45
CA GLU A 42 9.93 -0.02 -11.70
C GLU A 42 8.83 -0.46 -10.73
N LEU A 43 8.67 -1.78 -10.52
CA LEU A 43 7.70 -2.33 -9.58
C LEU A 43 8.06 -1.95 -8.14
N GLY A 44 9.34 -1.90 -7.80
CA GLY A 44 9.84 -1.42 -6.50
C GLY A 44 9.46 0.02 -6.21
N SER A 45 9.52 0.90 -7.22
CA SER A 45 9.05 2.29 -7.08
C SER A 45 7.55 2.35 -6.78
N VAL A 46 6.73 1.62 -7.55
CA VAL A 46 5.28 1.57 -7.33
C VAL A 46 4.95 0.97 -5.96
N TYR A 47 5.65 -0.08 -5.56
CA TYR A 47 5.52 -0.68 -4.23
C TYR A 47 5.73 0.35 -3.12
N ASN A 48 6.81 1.14 -3.21
CA ASN A 48 7.12 2.15 -2.20
C ASN A 48 6.05 3.25 -2.15
N ASP A 49 5.54 3.69 -3.30
CA ASP A 49 4.48 4.69 -3.36
C ASP A 49 3.17 4.20 -2.72
N VAL A 50 2.76 2.96 -3.04
CA VAL A 50 1.56 2.34 -2.46
C VAL A 50 1.73 2.11 -0.96
N ASN A 51 2.90 1.61 -0.53
CA ASN A 51 3.18 1.39 0.89
C ASN A 51 3.14 2.71 1.67
N ARG A 52 3.76 3.78 1.14
CA ARG A 52 3.72 5.12 1.77
C ARG A 52 2.28 5.65 1.86
N LEU A 53 1.46 5.46 0.82
CA LEU A 53 0.05 5.85 0.87
C LEU A 53 -0.70 5.10 1.97
N ALA A 54 -0.47 3.79 2.10
CA ALA A 54 -1.09 2.96 3.13
C ALA A 54 -0.65 3.37 4.54
N GLU A 55 0.66 3.53 4.77
CA GLU A 55 1.22 3.95 6.06
C GLU A 55 0.75 5.35 6.48
N THR A 56 0.68 6.29 5.54
CA THR A 56 0.13 7.63 5.79
C THR A 56 -1.33 7.53 6.22
N ALA A 57 -2.12 6.70 5.53
CA ALA A 57 -3.52 6.50 5.88
C ALA A 57 -3.69 5.89 7.28
N GLU A 58 -2.92 4.88 7.61
CA GLU A 58 -2.92 4.24 8.92
C GLU A 58 -2.48 5.20 10.03
N GLY A 59 -1.49 6.06 9.77
CA GLY A 59 -1.09 7.13 10.68
C GLY A 59 -2.22 8.15 10.97
N GLU A 60 -3.16 8.30 10.04
CA GLU A 60 -4.38 9.11 10.21
C GLU A 60 -5.56 8.30 10.80
N GLY A 61 -5.33 7.07 11.25
CA GLY A 61 -6.35 6.20 11.84
C GLY A 61 -7.24 5.48 10.82
N TRP A 62 -6.87 5.47 9.54
CA TRP A 62 -7.60 4.71 8.52
C TRP A 62 -7.17 3.24 8.53
N ILE A 63 -8.07 2.37 8.06
CA ILE A 63 -7.79 0.94 7.99
C ILE A 63 -7.40 0.57 6.57
N ARG A 64 -6.21 -0.05 6.41
CA ARG A 64 -5.73 -0.58 5.14
C ARG A 64 -6.68 -1.64 4.60
N LYS A 65 -6.96 -1.56 3.30
CA LYS A 65 -7.77 -2.56 2.59
C LYS A 65 -6.98 -3.84 2.37
N SER A 66 -7.68 -4.97 2.40
CA SER A 66 -7.11 -6.30 2.13
C SER A 66 -6.42 -6.37 0.76
N ASP A 67 -6.99 -5.71 -0.24
CA ASP A 67 -6.47 -5.78 -1.61
C ASP A 67 -5.11 -5.10 -1.73
N ALA A 68 -4.93 -3.95 -1.05
CA ALA A 68 -3.66 -3.24 -0.99
C ALA A 68 -2.63 -4.02 -0.15
N ALA A 69 -3.04 -4.57 1.00
CA ALA A 69 -2.18 -5.42 1.83
C ALA A 69 -1.68 -6.65 1.07
N GLY A 70 -2.60 -7.42 0.47
CA GLY A 70 -2.25 -8.60 -0.29
C GLY A 70 -1.42 -8.30 -1.53
N TRP A 71 -1.64 -7.15 -2.18
CA TRP A 71 -0.79 -6.71 -3.30
C TRP A 71 0.64 -6.43 -2.84
N LEU A 72 0.82 -5.71 -1.72
CA LEU A 72 2.15 -5.44 -1.15
C LEU A 72 2.88 -6.76 -0.81
N ASP A 73 2.20 -7.71 -0.20
CA ASP A 73 2.79 -9.02 0.14
C ASP A 73 3.20 -9.82 -1.11
N ARG A 74 2.34 -9.86 -2.14
CA ARG A 74 2.66 -10.53 -3.41
C ARG A 74 3.86 -9.90 -4.11
N VAL A 75 3.89 -8.56 -4.18
CA VAL A 75 4.99 -7.84 -4.83
C VAL A 75 6.30 -8.05 -4.09
N LYS A 76 6.28 -8.10 -2.75
CA LYS A 76 7.47 -8.42 -1.97
C LYS A 76 8.04 -9.79 -2.34
N ALA A 77 7.20 -10.82 -2.37
CA ALA A 77 7.62 -12.18 -2.75
C ALA A 77 8.13 -12.24 -4.20
N LEU A 78 7.42 -11.62 -5.14
CA LEU A 78 7.83 -11.60 -6.55
C LEU A 78 9.17 -10.89 -6.79
N ARG A 79 9.46 -9.84 -6.03
CA ARG A 79 10.76 -9.15 -6.09
C ARG A 79 11.88 -10.02 -5.54
N GLU A 80 11.65 -10.72 -4.43
CA GLU A 80 12.61 -11.69 -3.88
C GLU A 80 12.93 -12.80 -4.90
N GLU A 81 11.90 -13.38 -5.53
CA GLU A 81 12.10 -14.38 -6.61
C GLU A 81 12.82 -13.81 -7.84
N ALA A 82 12.53 -12.55 -8.21
CA ALA A 82 13.22 -11.90 -9.33
C ALA A 82 14.71 -11.67 -9.03
N ASP A 83 15.04 -11.29 -7.79
CA ASP A 83 16.42 -11.11 -7.35
C ASP A 83 17.22 -12.42 -7.39
N GLU A 84 16.60 -13.55 -7.01
CA GLU A 84 17.19 -14.88 -7.15
C GLU A 84 17.46 -15.23 -8.63
N ILE A 85 16.49 -15.01 -9.52
CA ILE A 85 16.66 -15.26 -10.96
C ILE A 85 17.77 -14.39 -11.56
N LEU A 86 17.87 -13.13 -11.12
CA LEU A 86 18.93 -12.21 -11.53
C LEU A 86 20.30 -12.68 -11.05
N ALA A 87 20.42 -13.14 -9.79
CA ALA A 87 21.65 -13.66 -9.23
C ALA A 87 22.14 -14.91 -9.99
N ASP A 88 21.25 -15.88 -10.22
CA ASP A 88 21.55 -17.10 -10.98
C ASP A 88 21.92 -16.78 -12.44
N GLY A 89 21.19 -15.84 -13.05
CA GLY A 89 21.48 -15.36 -14.40
C GLY A 89 22.87 -14.75 -14.53
N LYS A 90 23.26 -13.88 -13.59
CA LYS A 90 24.60 -13.29 -13.51
C LYS A 90 25.68 -14.37 -13.34
N GLN A 91 25.43 -15.39 -12.50
CA GLN A 91 26.35 -16.52 -12.32
C GLN A 91 26.52 -17.34 -13.61
N ILE A 92 25.42 -17.67 -14.31
CA ILE A 92 25.44 -18.40 -15.58
C ILE A 92 26.16 -17.58 -16.65
N MET A 93 25.97 -16.26 -16.67
CA MET A 93 26.64 -15.35 -17.60
C MET A 93 28.16 -15.39 -17.47
N GLY A 94 28.69 -15.47 -16.25
CA GLY A 94 30.12 -15.57 -15.97
C GLY A 94 30.79 -16.90 -16.37
N ARG A 95 30.02 -17.95 -16.71
CA ARG A 95 30.59 -19.24 -17.15
C ARG A 95 31.08 -19.15 -18.60
N ILE A 96 32.40 -19.07 -18.78
CA ILE A 96 33.06 -19.07 -20.11
C ILE A 96 33.05 -20.49 -20.68
N CYS A 97 32.71 -20.65 -21.96
CA CYS A 97 32.96 -21.87 -22.71
C CYS A 97 34.03 -21.61 -23.79
N LEU A 98 35.16 -22.31 -23.69
CA LEU A 98 36.17 -22.31 -24.75
C LEU A 98 35.59 -22.98 -26.01
N CYS A 99 35.67 -22.28 -27.15
CA CYS A 99 35.29 -22.78 -28.48
C CYS A 99 33.81 -23.20 -28.70
N GLY A 100 32.86 -22.76 -27.87
CA GLY A 100 31.42 -22.97 -28.16
C GLY A 100 30.93 -24.42 -28.14
N LEU A 101 31.70 -25.34 -27.54
CA LEU A 101 31.42 -26.79 -27.52
C LEU A 101 30.51 -27.25 -26.36
N CYS A 102 30.14 -26.37 -25.44
CA CYS A 102 29.42 -26.73 -24.21
C CYS A 102 27.89 -26.69 -24.40
N TYR A 103 27.30 -27.73 -25.01
CA TYR A 103 25.84 -27.83 -25.19
C TYR A 103 25.05 -27.63 -23.87
N ARG A 104 25.57 -28.16 -22.74
CA ARG A 104 24.96 -27.99 -21.41
C ARG A 104 24.89 -26.52 -20.98
N ASN A 105 25.89 -25.69 -21.32
CA ASN A 105 25.90 -24.26 -20.99
C ASN A 105 24.98 -23.46 -21.91
N CYS A 106 24.76 -23.90 -23.15
CA CYS A 106 23.77 -23.27 -24.06
C CYS A 106 22.34 -23.52 -23.57
N ARG A 107 22.03 -24.77 -23.18
CA ARG A 107 20.71 -25.12 -22.65
C ARG A 107 20.40 -24.37 -21.36
N SER A 108 21.32 -24.35 -20.39
CA SER A 108 21.10 -23.62 -19.13
C SER A 108 20.87 -22.12 -19.35
N ARG A 109 21.59 -21.50 -20.29
CA ARG A 109 21.37 -20.08 -20.65
C ARG A 109 20.01 -19.85 -21.28
N TYR A 110 19.55 -20.74 -22.13
CA TYR A 110 18.23 -20.67 -22.74
C TYR A 110 17.11 -20.80 -21.69
N GLU A 111 17.18 -21.81 -20.83
CA GLU A 111 16.20 -21.99 -19.75
C GLU A 111 16.15 -20.77 -18.83
N GLN A 112 17.31 -20.24 -18.43
CA GLN A 112 17.37 -19.04 -17.60
C GLN A 112 16.81 -17.80 -18.31
N SER A 113 17.04 -17.67 -19.62
CA SER A 113 16.49 -16.58 -20.42
C SER A 113 14.97 -16.65 -20.49
N LYS A 114 14.38 -17.85 -20.61
CA LYS A 114 12.92 -18.07 -20.56
C LYS A 114 12.36 -17.81 -19.17
N LEU A 115 13.06 -18.21 -18.11
CA LEU A 115 12.64 -17.96 -16.73
C LEU A 115 12.60 -16.46 -16.42
N ALA A 116 13.63 -15.71 -16.82
CA ALA A 116 13.67 -14.26 -16.66
C ALA A 116 12.54 -13.56 -17.46
N GLU A 117 12.27 -14.01 -18.68
CA GLU A 117 11.17 -13.50 -19.51
C GLU A 117 9.79 -13.75 -18.87
N ALA A 118 9.57 -14.96 -18.34
CA ALA A 118 8.32 -15.33 -17.67
C ALA A 118 8.12 -14.50 -16.40
N LYS A 119 9.14 -14.40 -15.54
CA LYS A 119 9.06 -13.61 -14.31
C LYS A 119 8.79 -12.14 -14.62
N LYS A 120 9.44 -11.58 -15.65
CA LYS A 120 9.20 -10.21 -16.09
C LYS A 120 7.72 -9.97 -16.45
N ALA A 121 7.07 -10.90 -17.14
CA ALA A 121 5.65 -10.79 -17.49
C ALA A 121 4.73 -10.82 -16.26
N GLU A 122 5.09 -11.60 -15.24
CA GLU A 122 4.39 -11.59 -13.94
C GLU A 122 4.55 -10.22 -13.26
N LEU A 123 5.77 -9.65 -13.22
CA LEU A 123 6.00 -8.32 -12.66
C LEU A 123 5.22 -7.24 -13.41
N GLU A 124 5.14 -7.32 -14.74
CA GLU A 124 4.36 -6.38 -15.56
C GLU A 124 2.86 -6.40 -15.20
N THR A 125 2.31 -7.57 -14.86
CA THR A 125 0.92 -7.71 -14.44
C THR A 125 0.68 -7.01 -13.10
N GLU A 126 1.52 -7.26 -12.11
CA GLU A 126 1.40 -6.63 -10.78
C GLU A 126 1.72 -5.13 -10.83
N LEU A 127 2.58 -4.69 -11.74
CA LEU A 127 2.87 -3.28 -11.98
C LEU A 127 1.66 -2.53 -12.52
N LEU A 128 0.89 -3.14 -13.43
CA LEU A 128 -0.37 -2.56 -13.91
C LEU A 128 -1.41 -2.48 -12.78
N GLN A 129 -1.52 -3.51 -11.94
CA GLN A 129 -2.39 -3.48 -10.77
C GLN A 129 -1.96 -2.40 -9.77
N GLY A 130 -0.67 -2.29 -9.48
CA GLY A 130 -0.10 -1.30 -8.57
C GLY A 130 -0.44 0.15 -8.96
N ARG A 131 -0.43 0.44 -10.27
CA ARG A 131 -0.78 1.76 -10.83
C ARG A 131 -2.25 2.17 -10.66
N ASN A 132 -3.11 1.26 -10.20
CA ASN A 132 -4.49 1.57 -9.85
C ASN A 132 -4.62 2.15 -8.44
N PHE A 133 -3.63 1.95 -7.57
CA PHE A 133 -3.59 2.57 -6.24
C PHE A 133 -2.99 3.97 -6.33
N ARG A 134 -3.82 4.98 -6.56
CA ARG A 134 -3.37 6.37 -6.78
C ARG A 134 -3.68 7.29 -5.63
N VAL A 135 -4.76 7.01 -4.92
CA VAL A 135 -5.25 7.84 -3.84
C VAL A 135 -5.46 7.03 -2.57
N LYS A 136 -5.55 7.74 -1.45
CA LYS A 136 -5.79 7.17 -0.12
C LYS A 136 -6.97 6.19 -0.09
N TYR A 137 -8.06 6.52 -0.78
CA TYR A 137 -9.25 5.68 -0.84
C TYR A 137 -9.07 4.37 -1.61
N ASP A 138 -8.04 4.24 -2.45
CA ASP A 138 -7.75 2.99 -3.15
C ASP A 138 -7.10 1.98 -2.19
N VAL A 139 -6.34 2.47 -1.20
CA VAL A 139 -5.53 1.64 -0.29
C VAL A 139 -6.15 1.47 1.10
N ALA A 140 -7.02 2.38 1.52
CA ALA A 140 -7.59 2.39 2.86
C ALA A 140 -9.03 2.91 2.87
N TYR A 141 -9.73 2.68 3.99
CA TYR A 141 -11.04 3.26 4.25
C TYR A 141 -11.08 3.94 5.62
N GLU A 142 -11.92 4.96 5.74
CA GLU A 142 -12.18 5.66 7.00
C GLU A 142 -13.08 4.78 7.87
N PRO A 143 -12.66 4.34 9.07
CA PRO A 143 -13.51 3.55 9.95
C PRO A 143 -14.62 4.40 10.56
N ALA A 144 -15.76 3.76 10.85
CA ALA A 144 -16.91 4.43 11.45
C ALA A 144 -16.58 5.10 12.80
N ASP A 145 -15.65 4.53 13.56
CA ASP A 145 -15.23 5.07 14.85
C ASP A 145 -14.51 6.41 14.71
N LEU A 146 -13.66 6.56 13.69
CA LEU A 146 -12.96 7.83 13.43
C LEU A 146 -13.95 8.93 13.01
N ILE A 147 -14.96 8.56 12.20
CA ILE A 147 -16.06 9.46 11.83
C ILE A 147 -16.87 9.87 13.06
N LEU A 148 -17.20 8.90 13.91
CA LEU A 148 -17.95 9.12 15.15
C LEU A 148 -17.16 10.03 16.10
N GLU A 149 -15.88 9.77 16.32
CA GLU A 149 -15.01 10.58 17.18
C GLU A 149 -14.97 12.04 16.74
N ARG A 150 -14.71 12.30 15.44
CA ARG A 150 -14.72 13.66 14.88
C ARG A 150 -16.07 14.35 15.07
N SER A 151 -17.16 13.62 14.88
CA SER A 151 -18.52 14.14 15.03
C SER A 151 -18.83 14.49 16.48
N LEU A 152 -18.47 13.62 17.43
CA LEU A 152 -18.64 13.88 18.87
C LEU A 152 -17.78 15.04 19.34
N GLN A 153 -16.57 15.20 18.80
CA GLN A 153 -15.69 16.31 19.14
C GLN A 153 -16.25 17.66 18.66
N ALA A 154 -16.78 17.70 17.43
CA ALA A 154 -17.45 18.89 16.91
C ALA A 154 -18.71 19.24 17.72
N LEU A 155 -19.48 18.24 18.13
CA LEU A 155 -20.66 18.41 18.97
C LEU A 155 -20.31 18.91 20.37
N ARG A 156 -19.25 18.37 21.00
CA ARG A 156 -18.70 18.85 22.28
C ARG A 156 -18.33 20.33 22.22
N TYR A 157 -17.58 20.73 21.19
CA TYR A 157 -17.19 22.13 21.03
C TYR A 157 -18.41 23.07 20.94
N LYS A 158 -19.45 22.67 20.19
CA LYS A 158 -20.68 23.47 20.08
C LYS A 158 -21.50 23.47 21.37
N MET A 159 -21.49 22.38 22.12
CA MET A 159 -22.09 22.31 23.45
C MET A 159 -21.40 23.27 24.42
N ASP A 160 -20.07 23.31 24.42
CA ASP A 160 -19.28 24.21 25.27
C ASP A 160 -19.55 25.69 24.93
N GLU A 161 -19.65 26.02 23.63
CA GLU A 161 -20.01 27.35 23.17
C GLU A 161 -21.42 27.76 23.66
N LEU A 162 -22.40 26.87 23.53
CA LEU A 162 -23.77 27.11 24.01
C LEU A 162 -23.83 27.22 25.54
N CYS A 163 -23.10 26.38 26.28
CA CYS A 163 -22.95 26.48 27.72
C CYS A 163 -22.41 27.86 28.14
N GLY A 164 -21.39 28.36 27.44
CA GLY A 164 -20.82 29.68 27.70
C GLY A 164 -21.82 30.82 27.50
N VAL A 165 -22.59 30.78 26.40
CA VAL A 165 -23.66 31.75 26.12
C VAL A 165 -24.78 31.63 27.16
N PHE A 166 -25.19 30.40 27.49
CA PHE A 166 -26.23 30.10 28.46
C PHE A 166 -25.92 30.67 29.84
N GLU A 167 -24.70 30.45 30.35
CA GLU A 167 -24.26 31.00 31.63
C GLU A 167 -24.13 32.53 31.59
N THR A 168 -23.70 33.10 30.46
CA THR A 168 -23.67 34.56 30.26
C THR A 168 -25.06 35.16 30.34
N VAL A 169 -26.04 34.57 29.63
CA VAL A 169 -27.43 35.01 29.65
C VAL A 169 -28.04 34.84 31.04
N LYS A 170 -27.81 33.71 31.73
CA LYS A 170 -28.28 33.51 33.11
C LYS A 170 -27.78 34.59 34.06
N LYS A 171 -26.49 34.93 34.00
CA LYS A 171 -25.91 36.02 34.81
C LYS A 171 -26.54 37.37 34.51
N ARG A 172 -26.81 37.67 33.24
CA ARG A 172 -27.46 38.92 32.84
C ARG A 172 -28.91 38.97 33.32
N VAL A 173 -29.69 37.93 33.06
CA VAL A 173 -31.09 37.83 33.50
C VAL A 173 -31.18 38.03 35.01
N LYS A 174 -30.32 37.35 35.79
CA LYS A 174 -30.28 37.51 37.24
C LYS A 174 -30.04 38.97 37.67
N ARG A 175 -29.10 39.66 37.02
CA ARG A 175 -28.81 41.08 37.30
C ARG A 175 -30.03 41.98 37.03
N GLU A 176 -30.73 41.77 35.92
CA GLU A 176 -31.92 42.56 35.59
C GLU A 176 -33.07 42.25 36.57
N GLU A 177 -33.22 40.98 36.97
CA GLU A 177 -34.20 40.56 37.99
C GLU A 177 -33.90 41.17 39.36
N ASP A 178 -32.62 41.27 39.75
CA ASP A 178 -32.18 41.97 40.96
C ASP A 178 -32.49 43.49 40.90
N GLN A 179 -32.65 44.06 39.70
CA GLN A 179 -33.10 45.44 39.46
C GLN A 179 -34.63 45.56 39.35
N HIS A 180 -35.37 44.56 39.81
CA HIS A 180 -36.84 44.49 39.79
C HIS A 180 -37.49 44.39 38.40
N LEU A 181 -36.71 44.05 37.35
CA LEU A 181 -37.28 43.69 36.06
C LEU A 181 -37.76 42.24 36.06
N VAL A 182 -38.81 41.94 35.29
CA VAL A 182 -39.36 40.59 35.16
C VAL A 182 -38.94 40.00 33.82
N ARG A 183 -38.36 38.79 33.83
CA ARG A 183 -38.00 38.10 32.58
C ARG A 183 -39.23 37.84 31.71
N THR A 184 -39.07 38.06 30.41
CA THR A 184 -40.15 37.81 29.45
C THR A 184 -40.39 36.29 29.25
N PRO A 185 -41.57 35.89 28.75
CA PRO A 185 -41.84 34.50 28.40
C PRO A 185 -40.85 33.91 27.39
N GLU A 186 -40.34 34.70 26.45
CA GLU A 186 -39.37 34.28 25.45
C GLU A 186 -38.03 33.91 26.09
N VAL A 187 -37.52 34.76 27.00
CA VAL A 187 -36.27 34.49 27.73
C VAL A 187 -36.43 33.28 28.64
N ARG A 188 -37.58 33.16 29.32
CA ARG A 188 -37.92 31.97 30.12
C ARG A 188 -37.87 30.69 29.28
N GLY A 189 -38.60 30.68 28.16
CA GLY A 189 -38.67 29.52 27.29
C GLY A 189 -37.33 29.19 26.64
N TRP A 190 -36.53 30.20 26.30
CA TRP A 190 -35.17 29.97 25.80
C TRP A 190 -34.29 29.30 26.85
N LEU A 191 -34.29 29.79 28.11
CA LEU A 191 -33.50 29.19 29.19
C LEU A 191 -33.90 27.74 29.47
N GLU A 192 -35.20 27.44 29.46
CA GLU A 192 -35.72 26.08 29.67
C GLU A 192 -35.33 25.15 28.51
N ARG A 193 -35.47 25.59 27.26
CA ARG A 193 -35.07 24.80 26.08
C ARG A 193 -33.57 24.53 26.05
N VAL A 194 -32.73 25.55 26.28
CA VAL A 194 -31.27 25.37 26.27
C VAL A 194 -30.83 24.45 27.40
N LYS A 195 -31.43 24.54 28.58
CA LYS A 195 -31.16 23.59 29.66
C LYS A 195 -31.46 22.15 29.24
N LEU A 196 -32.61 21.91 28.60
CA LEU A 196 -32.98 20.60 28.10
C LEU A 196 -32.01 20.09 27.03
N VAL A 197 -31.65 20.93 26.06
CA VAL A 197 -30.69 20.57 24.99
C VAL A 197 -29.34 20.18 25.58
N LEU A 198 -28.84 20.95 26.55
CA LEU A 198 -27.55 20.68 27.19
C LEU A 198 -27.57 19.39 28.04
N GLU A 199 -28.59 19.21 28.88
CA GLU A 199 -28.61 18.11 29.86
C GLU A 199 -29.15 16.79 29.29
N LYS A 200 -30.09 16.85 28.33
CA LYS A 200 -30.84 15.67 27.88
C LYS A 200 -30.55 15.29 26.44
N GLU A 201 -30.53 16.24 25.53
CA GLU A 201 -30.37 15.89 24.11
C GLU A 201 -28.89 15.65 23.78
N VAL A 202 -28.06 16.70 23.92
CA VAL A 202 -26.65 16.65 23.53
C VAL A 202 -25.83 15.86 24.55
N GLY A 203 -26.10 16.03 25.85
CA GLY A 203 -25.42 15.30 26.92
C GLY A 203 -25.52 13.78 26.74
N GLU A 204 -26.73 13.24 26.55
CA GLU A 204 -26.95 11.80 26.38
C GLU A 204 -26.33 11.26 25.08
N ILE A 205 -26.34 12.04 23.99
CA ILE A 205 -25.66 11.68 22.73
C ILE A 205 -24.15 11.55 22.96
N LEU A 206 -23.54 12.51 23.65
CA LEU A 206 -22.11 12.51 23.93
C LEU A 206 -21.69 11.36 24.85
N GLU A 207 -22.47 11.07 25.89
CA GLU A 207 -22.23 9.92 26.77
C GLU A 207 -22.31 8.60 26.00
N ARG A 208 -23.39 8.40 25.24
CA ARG A 208 -23.58 7.17 24.45
C ARG A 208 -22.50 7.00 23.39
N GLY A 209 -22.17 8.06 22.66
CA GLY A 209 -21.13 8.01 21.63
C GLY A 209 -19.76 7.67 22.21
N THR A 210 -19.42 8.23 23.38
CA THR A 210 -18.16 7.93 24.06
C THR A 210 -18.11 6.47 24.55
N LEU A 211 -19.24 5.93 25.01
CA LEU A 211 -19.35 4.52 25.38
C LEU A 211 -19.14 3.58 24.17
N GLU A 212 -19.74 3.89 23.01
CA GLU A 212 -19.58 3.09 21.79
C GLU A 212 -18.12 3.06 21.31
N LEU A 213 -17.42 4.21 21.32
CA LEU A 213 -15.98 4.27 21.05
C LEU A 213 -15.17 3.40 22.05
N GLY A 214 -15.54 3.41 23.33
CA GLY A 214 -14.89 2.58 24.35
C GLY A 214 -15.10 1.07 24.14
N LYS A 215 -16.19 0.65 23.48
CA LYS A 215 -16.46 -0.76 23.17
C LYS A 215 -15.67 -1.24 21.95
N SER A 216 -15.52 -0.40 20.93
CA SER A 216 -14.81 -0.78 19.70
C SER A 216 -13.30 -0.95 19.94
N CYS A 217 -12.69 -0.07 20.74
CA CYS A 217 -11.29 -0.20 21.16
C CYS A 217 -10.99 -1.52 21.90
N LYS A 218 -11.97 -2.12 22.60
CA LYS A 218 -11.80 -3.40 23.30
C LYS A 218 -11.90 -4.63 22.38
N LYS A 219 -12.51 -4.49 21.20
CA LYS A 219 -12.64 -5.58 20.23
C LYS A 219 -11.43 -5.72 19.30
N GLY A 220 -10.66 -4.65 19.07
CA GLY A 220 -9.48 -4.66 18.19
C GLY A 220 -8.19 -5.21 18.82
N GLY A 221 -8.19 -5.54 20.12
CA GLY A 221 -7.00 -6.04 20.84
C GLY A 221 -6.88 -7.56 20.93
N GLY A 222 -7.78 -8.32 20.32
CA GLY A 222 -7.75 -9.79 20.29
C GLY A 222 -7.50 -10.30 18.88
N ASP A 223 -6.51 -11.20 18.76
CA ASP A 223 -6.17 -12.02 17.58
C ASP A 223 -5.34 -11.38 16.45
N PHE A 224 -4.03 -11.22 16.73
CA PHE A 224 -2.97 -11.35 15.72
C PHE A 224 -1.90 -12.39 16.12
N HIS A 225 -2.30 -13.44 16.85
CA HIS A 225 -1.46 -14.62 17.07
C HIS A 225 -2.26 -15.89 16.80
N SER A 226 -2.11 -16.41 15.58
CA SER A 226 -1.79 -17.82 15.29
C SER A 226 -2.23 -18.17 13.87
N GLN A 227 -1.31 -18.03 12.92
CA GLN A 227 -1.16 -18.96 11.79
C GLN A 227 0.12 -18.61 11.01
N ARG A 228 1.27 -18.98 11.57
CA ARG A 228 2.34 -19.69 10.85
C ARG A 228 3.31 -20.32 11.83
#